data_AF-X1S0D0-F1
#
_entry.id   AF-X1S0D0-F1
#
_cell.length_a   1.000
_cell.length_b   1.000
_cell.length_c   1.000
_cell.angle_alpha   90.00
_cell.angle_beta   90.00
_cell.angle_gamma   90.00
#
_symmetry.space_group_name_H-M   'P 1'
#
loop_
_entity.id
_entity.type
_entity.pdbx_description
1 polymer ?
#
loop_
_entity_poly.entity_id
_entity_poly.type
_entity_poly.pdbx_seq_one_letter_code
_entity_poly.pdbx_strand_id
1 'polypeptide(L)' 'ADGLILATDGEQTLYLIEPDPSKFKPIATADLLAIATGLADQKYGNQNWAPIALADGKLLIRDQNRLMCIKVAQ' A
#
# COMPACT_ATOMS: atom_id res chain seq x y z
N ALA A 1 14.32 -5.45 2.18
CA ALA A 1 13.59 -5.56 0.90
C ALA A 1 14.48 -4.85 -0.11
N ASP A 2 15.57 -5.51 -0.44
CA ASP A 2 16.71 -4.82 -1.01
C ASP A 2 16.48 -4.73 -2.52
N GLY A 3 16.29 -3.50 -3.00
CA GLY A 3 16.01 -3.24 -4.42
C GLY A 3 14.57 -3.47 -4.87
N LEU A 4 13.60 -3.63 -3.95
CA LEU A 4 12.17 -3.77 -4.28
C LEU A 4 11.36 -2.56 -3.80
N ILE A 5 10.23 -2.30 -4.46
CA ILE A 5 9.32 -1.19 -4.13
C ILE A 5 8.05 -1.74 -3.47
N LEU A 6 7.65 -1.12 -2.36
CA LEU A 6 6.31 -1.29 -1.78
C LEU A 6 5.46 -0.09 -2.19
N ALA A 7 4.31 -0.33 -2.82
CA ALA A 7 3.41 0.73 -3.26
C ALA A 7 1.94 0.32 -3.15
N THR A 8 1.05 1.29 -2.98
CA THR A 8 -0.40 1.09 -3.02
C THR A 8 -0.97 1.54 -4.36
N ASP A 9 -2.04 0.92 -4.84
CA ASP A 9 -2.83 1.42 -6.00
C ASP A 9 -3.65 2.68 -5.67
N GLY A 10 -3.81 3.01 -4.38
CA GLY A 10 -4.68 4.09 -3.93
C GLY A 10 -6.12 3.65 -3.64
N GLU A 11 -6.45 2.37 -3.81
CA GLU A 11 -7.80 1.83 -3.62
C GLU A 11 -7.90 0.70 -2.58
N GLN A 12 -7.09 -0.34 -2.66
CA GLN A 12 -7.12 -1.44 -1.66
C GLN A 12 -5.85 -2.29 -1.62
N THR A 13 -5.07 -2.29 -2.70
CA THR A 13 -4.01 -3.28 -2.92
C THR A 13 -2.65 -2.71 -2.54
N LEU A 14 -1.89 -3.47 -1.76
CA LEU A 14 -0.46 -3.28 -1.56
C LEU A 14 0.32 -4.20 -2.51
N TYR A 15 1.28 -3.63 -3.24
CA TYR A 15 2.15 -4.34 -4.16
C TYR A 15 3.57 -4.40 -3.62
N LEU A 16 4.22 -5.54 -3.85
CA LEU A 16 5.67 -5.64 -3.88
C LEU A 16 6.10 -5.70 -5.36
N ILE A 17 6.95 -4.76 -5.77
CA ILE A 17 7.27 -4.50 -7.17
C ILE A 17 8.78 -4.65 -7.36
N GLU A 18 9.16 -5.36 -8.42
CA GLU A 18 10.53 -5.33 -8.92
C GLU A 18 10.67 -4.13 -9.87
N PRO A 19 11.62 -3.20 -9.62
CA PRO A 19 11.77 -2.00 -10.43
C PRO A 19 12.28 -2.34 -11.83
N ASP A 20 11.51 -1.97 -12.85
CA ASP A 20 11.87 -2.10 -14.27
C ASP A 20 11.34 -0.87 -15.04
N PRO A 21 12.20 -0.08 -15.71
CA PRO A 21 11.75 1.11 -16.42
C PRO A 21 10.88 0.82 -17.65
N SER A 22 10.89 -0.42 -18.17
CA SER A 22 10.14 -0.80 -19.36
C SER A 22 8.71 -1.25 -19.06
N LYS A 23 8.43 -1.67 -17.82
CA LYS A 23 7.13 -2.24 -17.46
C LYS A 23 6.88 -2.24 -15.95
N PHE A 24 5.60 -2.26 -15.60
CA PHE A 24 5.17 -2.57 -14.24
C PHE A 24 5.30 -4.09 -13.97
N LYS A 25 6.06 -4.49 -12.93
CA LYS A 25 6.35 -5.89 -12.60
C LYS A 25 6.05 -6.19 -11.11
N PRO A 26 4.77 -6.40 -10.74
CA PRO A 26 4.41 -6.84 -9.40
C PRO A 26 4.81 -8.31 -9.19
N ILE A 27 5.44 -8.60 -8.05
CA ILE A 27 5.88 -9.95 -7.68
C ILE A 27 5.08 -10.53 -6.51
N ALA A 28 4.39 -9.69 -5.74
CA ALA A 28 3.39 -10.09 -4.75
C ALA A 28 2.37 -8.96 -4.53
N THR A 29 1.15 -9.33 -4.11
CA THR A 29 0.07 -8.40 -3.81
C THR A 29 -0.71 -8.82 -2.57
N ALA A 30 -1.33 -7.86 -1.89
CA ALA A 30 -2.26 -8.11 -0.79
C ALA A 30 -3.35 -7.04 -0.72
N ASP A 31 -4.61 -7.45 -0.57
CA ASP A 31 -5.76 -6.55 -0.40
C ASP A 31 -5.91 -6.22 1.09
N LEU A 32 -5.62 -4.98 1.46
CA LEU A 32 -5.51 -4.56 2.87
C LEU A 32 -6.34 -3.32 3.21
N LEU A 33 -6.59 -2.44 2.24
CA LEU A 33 -7.18 -1.12 2.47
C LEU A 33 -8.57 -0.98 1.86
N ALA A 34 -9.37 -2.05 1.91
CA ALA A 34 -10.74 -2.03 1.42
C ALA A 34 -11.52 -0.84 2.03
N ILE A 35 -12.14 -0.06 1.15
CA ILE A 35 -12.83 1.17 1.51
C ILE A 35 -14.08 0.82 2.32
N ALA A 36 -14.27 1.48 3.45
CA ALA A 36 -15.59 1.50 4.06
C ALA A 36 -16.49 2.43 3.23
N THR A 37 -17.53 1.85 2.65
CA THR A 37 -18.55 2.51 1.84
C THR A 37 -19.01 3.83 2.46
N GLY A 38 -19.01 4.91 1.66
CA GLY A 38 -19.49 6.23 2.09
C GLY A 38 -18.41 7.16 2.67
N LEU A 39 -17.14 6.74 2.72
CA LEU A 39 -16.04 7.55 3.24
C LEU A 39 -15.05 8.05 2.18
N ALA A 40 -15.27 7.70 0.93
CA ALA A 40 -14.54 8.27 -0.19
C ALA A 40 -14.87 9.77 -0.28
N ASP A 41 -13.85 10.62 -0.38
CA ASP A 41 -14.03 12.04 -0.59
C ASP A 41 -14.61 12.27 -1.99
N GLN A 42 -15.64 13.11 -2.13
CA GLN A 42 -16.29 13.33 -3.43
C GLN A 42 -15.40 14.01 -4.46
N LYS A 43 -14.39 14.77 -4.01
CA LYS A 43 -13.44 15.49 -4.85
C LYS A 43 -12.15 14.72 -5.06
N TYR A 44 -11.69 14.00 -4.04
CA TYR A 44 -10.38 13.35 -4.02
C TYR A 44 -10.43 11.82 -4.07
N GLY A 45 -11.63 11.22 -4.06
CA GLY A 45 -11.83 9.78 -4.10
C GLY A 45 -11.32 9.08 -2.83
N ASN A 46 -10.85 7.84 -3.00
CA ASN A 46 -10.23 7.08 -1.93
C ASN A 46 -8.86 7.67 -1.59
N GLN A 47 -8.62 7.92 -0.31
CA GLN A 47 -7.36 8.47 0.17
C GLN A 47 -6.52 7.41 0.88
N ASN A 48 -6.28 6.28 0.21
CA ASN A 48 -5.35 5.32 0.76
C ASN A 48 -3.97 5.92 0.66
N TRP A 49 -3.38 6.17 1.81
CA TRP A 49 -2.06 6.75 1.84
C TRP A 49 -1.03 5.67 1.59
N ALA A 50 -0.05 5.99 0.76
CA ALA A 50 1.13 5.17 0.50
C ALA A 50 1.81 4.78 1.83
N PRO A 51 2.72 3.78 1.81
CA PRO A 51 3.45 3.37 3.01
C PRO A 51 4.12 4.57 3.68
N ILE A 52 3.80 4.81 4.95
CA ILE A 52 4.21 6.03 5.67
C ILE A 52 5.57 5.84 6.32
N ALA A 53 5.82 4.62 6.82
CA ALA A 53 7.09 4.26 7.43
C ALA A 53 7.36 2.77 7.27
N LEU A 54 8.63 2.42 7.04
CA LEU A 54 9.13 1.04 7.02
C LEU A 54 10.30 0.94 8.00
N ALA A 55 10.20 0.07 9.00
CA ALA A 55 11.26 -0.19 9.96
C ALA A 55 11.20 -1.64 10.43
N ASP A 56 12.36 -2.32 10.49
CA ASP A 56 12.49 -3.69 11.00
C ASP A 56 11.42 -4.67 10.46
N GLY A 57 11.25 -4.66 9.13
CA GLY A 57 10.29 -5.50 8.42
C GLY A 57 8.81 -5.17 8.70
N LYS A 58 8.52 -4.05 9.34
CA LYS A 58 7.16 -3.58 9.65
C LYS A 58 6.83 -2.34 8.85
N LEU A 59 5.69 -2.38 8.18
CA LEU A 59 5.17 -1.30 7.37
C LEU A 59 3.99 -0.64 8.07
N LEU A 60 4.07 0.68 8.25
CA LEU A 60 2.97 1.50 8.74
C LEU A 60 2.19 2.08 7.57
N ILE A 61 0.89 1.80 7.54
CA ILE A 61 0.00 2.07 6.40
C ILE A 61 -1.38 2.46 6.96
N ARG A 62 -2.12 3.37 6.30
CA ARG A 62 -3.47 3.77 6.72
C ARG A 62 -4.41 4.08 5.55
N ASP A 63 -5.68 3.85 5.82
CA ASP A 63 -6.82 4.40 5.10
C ASP A 63 -7.49 5.50 5.95
N GLN A 64 -8.69 5.96 5.57
CA GLN A 64 -9.42 7.02 6.29
C GLN A 64 -9.95 6.56 7.66
N ASN A 65 -10.02 5.26 7.93
CA ASN A 65 -10.62 4.68 9.13
C ASN A 65 -9.61 4.13 10.13
N ARG A 66 -8.49 3.59 9.63
CA ARG A 66 -7.57 2.82 10.46
C ARG A 66 -6.12 2.98 10.06
N LEU A 67 -5.26 2.89 11.06
CA LEU A 67 -3.81 2.77 10.95
C LEU A 67 -3.41 1.32 11.26
N MET A 68 -2.65 0.71 10.37
CA MET A 68 -2.20 -0.68 10.48
C MET A 68 -0.67 -0.74 10.47
N CYS A 69 -0.13 -1.62 11.31
CA CYS A 69 1.26 -2.03 11.26
C CYS A 69 1.31 -3.48 10.76
N ILE A 70 1.78 -3.68 9.54
CA ILE A 70 1.83 -5.01 8.91
C ILE A 70 3.27 -5.51 8.83
N LYS A 71 3.47 -6.81 9.02
CA LYS A 71 4.79 -7.44 8.84
C LYS A 71 4.98 -7.77 7.36
N VAL A 72 6.03 -7.24 6.74
CA VAL A 72 6.34 -7.39 5.30
C VAL A 72 7.69 -8.06 5.04
N ALA A 73 8.54 -8.19 6.06
CA ALA A 73 9.78 -8.96 6.01
C ALA A 73 10.02 -9.64 7.37
N GLN A 74 10.95 -10.59 7.44
CA GLN A 74 11.25 -11.33 8.66
C GLN A 74 11.75 -10.45 9.80
#